data_AF-A0A1S3CPC8-F1
#
_entry.id   AF-A0A1S3CPC8-F1
#
_cell.length_a   1.000
_cell.length_b   1.000
_cell.length_c   1.000
_cell.angle_alpha   90.00
_cell.angle_beta   90.00
_cell.angle_gamma   90.00
#
_symmetry.space_group_name_H-M   'P 1'
#
loop_
_entity.id
_entity.type
_entity.pdbx_description
1 polymer ?
#
loop_
_entity_poly.entity_id
_entity_poly.type
_entity_poly.pdbx_seq_one_letter_code
_entity_poly.pdbx_strand_id
1 'polypeptide(L)'
;MALHKTLFILFLFLTLASASTFNVVDFGAKPNIGTDSSQAFEEAWASACRATTAVSIYVPKGRFYVKSIAFEGPCNNNDITIRIDGTLLAPSNYAVIANSGNWITFKRVDGVNVFGGVLDAQGFGLWACKNSKSSCPSGAT
;
A
#
# COMPACT_ATOMS: atom_id res chain seq x y z
N MET A 1 -11.99 -54.54 30.85
CA MET A 1 -12.95 -53.57 30.27
C MET A 1 -12.16 -52.46 29.62
N ALA A 2 -12.45 -52.24 28.35
CA ALA A 2 -11.58 -51.60 27.38
C ALA A 2 -11.40 -50.10 27.64
N LEU A 3 -10.14 -49.73 27.85
CA LEU A 3 -9.42 -48.63 27.23
C LEU A 3 -10.15 -47.98 26.03
N HIS A 4 -11.12 -47.10 26.30
CA HIS A 4 -11.56 -46.03 25.40
C HIS A 4 -10.85 -44.76 25.87
N LYS A 5 -9.51 -44.76 25.82
CA LYS A 5 -8.76 -44.01 24.80
C LYS A 5 -9.32 -42.60 24.65
N THR A 6 -8.79 -41.72 25.52
CA THR A 6 -8.31 -40.41 25.11
C THR A 6 -9.19 -39.73 24.07
N LEU A 7 -10.35 -39.25 24.50
CA LEU A 7 -10.89 -38.02 23.94
C LEU A 7 -9.97 -36.88 24.42
N PHE A 8 -8.72 -36.91 23.96
CA PHE A 8 -7.84 -35.76 23.95
C PHE A 8 -8.52 -34.85 22.95
N ILE A 9 -9.44 -34.02 23.45
CA ILE A 9 -9.96 -32.88 22.72
C ILE A 9 -8.71 -32.06 22.43
N LEU A 10 -8.11 -32.32 21.27
CA LEU A 10 -7.24 -31.39 20.58
C LEU A 10 -8.18 -30.24 20.23
N PHE A 11 -8.49 -29.41 21.24
CA PHE A 11 -8.87 -28.04 21.05
C PHE A 11 -7.62 -27.46 20.40
N LEU A 12 -7.56 -27.60 19.08
CA LEU A 12 -6.69 -26.83 18.23
C LEU A 12 -7.17 -25.41 18.52
N PHE A 13 -6.56 -24.78 19.52
CA PHE A 13 -6.58 -23.34 19.66
C PHE A 13 -5.86 -22.86 18.41
N LEU A 14 -6.62 -22.76 17.31
CA LEU A 14 -6.31 -21.85 16.23
C LEU A 14 -6.24 -20.50 16.92
N THR A 15 -5.03 -20.15 17.37
CA THR A 15 -4.72 -18.78 17.69
C THR A 15 -4.91 -18.04 16.38
N LEU A 16 -6.08 -17.44 16.19
CA LEU A 16 -6.24 -16.40 15.18
C LEU A 16 -5.26 -15.31 15.60
N ALA A 17 -4.05 -15.34 15.05
CA ALA A 17 -3.15 -14.22 15.10
C ALA A 17 -3.89 -13.09 14.40
N SER A 18 -4.45 -12.16 15.18
CA SER A 18 -5.01 -10.93 14.64
C SER A 18 -3.84 -10.14 14.06
N ALA A 19 -3.68 -10.17 12.74
CA ALA A 19 -2.72 -9.31 12.07
C ALA A 19 -3.04 -7.86 12.45
N SER A 20 -2.06 -7.15 13.00
CA SER A 20 -2.27 -5.74 13.36
C SER A 20 -2.52 -4.93 12.10
N THR A 21 -3.44 -3.97 12.17
CA THR A 21 -3.85 -3.17 11.02
C THR A 21 -3.49 -1.70 11.22
N PHE A 22 -2.78 -1.13 10.25
CA PHE A 22 -2.46 0.28 10.15
C PHE A 22 -3.36 0.93 9.09
N ASN A 23 -4.43 1.60 9.52
CA ASN A 23 -5.31 2.30 8.59
C ASN A 23 -4.68 3.65 8.22
N VAL A 24 -4.51 3.93 6.92
CA VAL A 24 -3.85 5.16 6.45
C VAL A 24 -4.54 6.45 6.93
N VAL A 25 -5.84 6.39 7.24
CA VAL A 25 -6.60 7.53 7.80
C VAL A 25 -6.12 7.87 9.22
N ASP A 26 -5.67 6.88 10.00
CA ASP A 26 -5.11 7.10 11.34
C ASP A 26 -3.75 7.83 11.28
N PHE A 27 -3.11 7.82 10.11
CA PHE A 27 -1.89 8.59 9.79
C PHE A 27 -2.21 9.91 9.04
N GLY A 28 -3.48 10.30 8.97
CA GLY A 28 -3.91 11.58 8.40
C GLY A 28 -4.22 11.57 6.90
N ALA A 29 -4.25 10.41 6.23
CA ALA A 29 -4.70 10.32 4.85
C ALA A 29 -6.15 10.78 4.74
N LYS A 30 -6.46 11.59 3.73
CA LYS A 30 -7.82 12.10 3.51
C LYS A 30 -8.38 11.56 2.20
N PRO A 31 -9.62 11.04 2.19
CA PRO A 31 -10.26 10.51 0.98
C PRO A 31 -10.80 11.65 0.09
N ASN A 32 -9.94 12.60 -0.29
CA ASN A 32 -10.25 13.67 -1.22
C ASN A 32 -9.09 13.92 -2.18
N ILE A 33 -9.38 14.57 -3.31
CA ILE A 33 -8.41 14.82 -4.38
C ILE A 33 -7.56 16.09 -4.15
N GLY A 34 -7.87 16.88 -3.12
CA GLY A 34 -7.22 18.17 -2.85
C GLY A 34 -6.11 18.10 -1.80
N THR A 35 -5.96 16.97 -1.11
CA THR A 35 -4.97 16.79 -0.04
C THR A 35 -3.99 15.68 -0.43
N ASP A 36 -2.70 16.01 -0.39
CA ASP A 36 -1.63 15.03 -0.55
C ASP A 36 -1.59 14.06 0.64
N SER A 37 -1.86 12.78 0.36
CA SER A 37 -1.82 11.71 1.35
C SER A 37 -0.48 10.96 1.36
N SER A 38 0.50 11.31 0.52
CA SER A 38 1.78 10.59 0.41
C SER A 38 2.46 10.33 1.76
N GLN A 39 2.57 11.36 2.61
CA GLN A 39 3.20 11.22 3.92
C GLN A 39 2.47 10.23 4.84
N ALA A 40 1.14 10.24 4.84
CA ALA A 40 0.35 9.31 5.65
C ALA A 40 0.58 7.84 5.23
N PHE A 41 0.74 7.60 3.92
CA PHE A 41 1.08 6.27 3.40
C PHE A 41 2.50 5.86 3.80
N GLU A 42 3.47 6.78 3.74
CA GLU A 42 4.85 6.52 4.16
C GLU A 42 4.97 6.25 5.67
N GLU A 43 4.19 6.94 6.50
CA GLU A 43 4.16 6.71 7.95
C GLU A 43 3.48 5.37 8.32
N ALA A 44 2.38 5.03 7.64
CA ALA A 44 1.74 3.72 7.78
C ALA A 44 2.69 2.60 7.36
N TRP A 45 3.41 2.79 6.24
CA TRP A 45 4.46 1.87 5.79
C TRP A 45 5.58 1.73 6.81
N ALA A 46 6.10 2.83 7.33
CA ALA A 46 7.19 2.81 8.31
C ALA A 46 6.78 2.07 9.59
N SER A 47 5.51 2.18 10.00
CA SER A 47 4.96 1.43 11.13
C SER A 47 4.84 -0.06 10.84
N ALA A 48 4.33 -0.44 9.66
CA ALA A 48 4.27 -1.83 9.21
C ALA A 48 5.65 -2.47 9.08
N CYS A 49 6.62 -1.73 8.53
CA CYS A 49 7.99 -2.15 8.30
C CYS A 49 8.76 -2.41 9.60
N ARG A 50 8.45 -1.67 10.68
CA ARG A 50 9.05 -1.87 12.02
C ARG A 50 8.41 -3.01 12.81
N ALA A 51 7.21 -3.46 12.44
CA ALA A 51 6.52 -4.54 13.13
C ALA A 51 7.32 -5.86 13.05
N THR A 52 7.05 -6.77 13.98
CA THR A 52 7.76 -8.06 14.08
C THR A 52 6.87 -9.26 13.78
N THR A 53 5.60 -9.01 13.42
CA THR A 53 4.60 -10.04 13.07
C THR A 53 3.82 -9.58 11.84
N ALA A 54 3.07 -10.49 11.22
CA ALA A 54 2.24 -10.18 10.06
C ALA A 54 1.31 -8.98 10.32
N VAL A 55 1.30 -8.02 9.39
CA VAL A 55 0.51 -6.78 9.50
C VAL A 55 -0.20 -6.43 8.21
N SER A 56 -1.29 -5.68 8.32
CA SER A 56 -1.98 -5.09 7.19
C SER A 56 -1.91 -3.57 7.21
N ILE A 57 -1.59 -2.95 6.08
CA ILE A 57 -1.89 -1.53 5.83
C ILE A 57 -3.26 -1.49 5.16
N TYR A 58 -4.21 -0.80 5.76
CA TYR A 58 -5.58 -0.70 5.25
C TYR A 58 -5.84 0.65 4.60
N VAL A 59 -6.31 0.62 3.35
CA VAL A 59 -6.79 1.80 2.62
C VAL A 59 -8.31 1.69 2.46
N PRO A 60 -9.10 2.47 3.20
CA PRO A 60 -10.54 2.35 3.16
C PRO A 60 -11.12 2.86 1.84
N LYS A 61 -12.43 2.67 1.66
CA LYS A 61 -13.16 3.24 0.51
C LYS A 61 -12.98 4.76 0.45
N GLY A 62 -12.75 5.27 -0.75
CA GLY A 62 -12.48 6.69 -1.00
C GLY A 62 -11.44 6.88 -2.09
N ARG A 63 -11.18 8.13 -2.48
CA ARG A 63 -10.11 8.49 -3.42
C ARG A 63 -9.01 9.21 -2.65
N PHE A 64 -7.82 8.64 -2.60
CA PHE A 64 -6.67 9.20 -1.92
C PHE A 64 -5.69 9.71 -2.96
N TYR A 65 -5.50 11.02 -2.99
CA TYR A 65 -4.49 11.63 -3.86
C TYR A 65 -3.09 11.40 -3.28
N VAL A 66 -2.22 10.82 -4.09
CA VAL A 66 -0.88 10.38 -3.67
C VAL A 66 0.10 10.74 -4.78
N LYS A 67 1.13 11.52 -4.43
CA LYS A 67 2.26 11.80 -5.33
C LYS A 67 3.19 10.58 -5.41
N SER A 68 4.39 10.76 -5.97
CA SER A 68 5.44 9.75 -5.94
C SER A 68 5.76 9.33 -4.50
N ILE A 69 5.62 8.04 -4.17
CA ILE A 69 5.96 7.48 -2.86
C ILE A 69 6.95 6.32 -2.98
N ALA A 70 7.80 6.17 -1.95
CA ALA A 70 8.72 5.06 -1.84
C ALA A 70 8.56 4.34 -0.50
N PHE A 71 8.11 3.10 -0.58
CA PHE A 71 8.05 2.16 0.52
C PHE A 71 9.41 1.47 0.65
N GLU A 72 10.24 1.99 1.55
CA GLU A 72 11.62 1.56 1.72
C GLU A 72 11.77 0.55 2.86
N GLY A 73 12.64 -0.45 2.62
CA GLY A 73 13.23 -1.31 3.64
C GLY A 73 14.74 -1.07 3.79
N PRO A 74 15.47 -1.98 4.46
CA PRO A 74 15.00 -3.28 4.94
C PRO A 74 13.99 -3.15 6.09
N CYS A 75 13.05 -4.09 6.15
CA CYS A 75 12.03 -4.15 7.21
C CYS A 75 12.36 -5.22 8.23
N ASN A 76 11.90 -5.02 9.47
CA ASN A 76 11.89 -6.05 10.52
C ASN A 76 10.80 -7.10 10.25
N ASN A 77 9.89 -6.78 9.33
CA ASN A 77 8.78 -7.60 8.90
C ASN A 77 8.98 -8.08 7.45
N ASN A 78 8.54 -9.30 7.17
CA ASN A 78 8.48 -9.88 5.83
C ASN A 78 7.09 -10.45 5.48
N ASP A 79 6.04 -10.02 6.19
CA ASP A 79 4.64 -10.35 5.89
C ASP A 79 3.78 -9.09 6.06
N ILE A 80 3.88 -8.19 5.07
CA ILE A 80 3.13 -6.94 5.02
C ILE A 80 2.09 -7.04 3.91
N THR A 81 0.82 -6.94 4.29
CA THR A 81 -0.30 -6.88 3.33
C THR A 81 -0.82 -5.46 3.18
N ILE A 82 -0.86 -4.93 1.98
CA ILE A 82 -1.55 -3.68 1.66
C ILE A 82 -2.93 -4.05 1.10
N ARG A 83 -3.98 -3.82 1.91
CA ARG A 83 -5.37 -4.08 1.52
C ARG A 83 -6.03 -2.77 1.11
N ILE A 84 -6.38 -2.68 -0.17
CA ILE A 84 -6.98 -1.48 -0.75
C ILE A 84 -8.45 -1.72 -1.07
N ASP A 85 -9.34 -0.98 -0.42
CA ASP A 85 -10.77 -0.93 -0.75
C ASP A 85 -11.14 0.35 -1.53
N GLY A 86 -10.28 1.37 -1.50
CA GLY A 86 -10.46 2.62 -2.21
C GLY A 86 -9.72 2.70 -3.55
N THR A 87 -9.40 3.94 -3.92
CA THR A 87 -8.62 4.30 -5.10
C THR A 87 -7.43 5.14 -4.67
N LEU A 88 -6.22 4.74 -5.06
CA LEU A 88 -5.07 5.63 -5.07
C LEU A 88 -5.08 6.41 -6.38
N LEU A 89 -4.91 7.72 -6.29
CA LEU A 89 -5.04 8.64 -7.41
C LEU A 89 -3.74 9.42 -7.59
N ALA A 90 -3.11 9.27 -8.75
CA ALA A 90 -1.93 10.05 -9.11
C ALA A 90 -2.30 11.49 -9.49
N PRO A 91 -1.31 12.39 -9.62
CA PRO A 91 -1.55 13.73 -10.15
C PRO A 91 -1.99 13.76 -11.61
N SER A 92 -3.16 14.34 -11.89
CA SER A 92 -3.61 14.65 -13.26
C SER A 92 -2.63 15.54 -14.01
N ASN A 93 -2.00 16.48 -13.30
CA ASN A 93 -0.86 17.21 -13.81
C ASN A 93 0.41 16.37 -13.64
N TYR A 94 0.78 15.64 -14.69
CA TYR A 94 1.98 14.80 -14.73
C TYR A 94 3.29 15.58 -14.47
N ALA A 95 3.30 16.91 -14.54
CA ALA A 95 4.44 17.72 -14.16
C ALA A 95 4.80 17.60 -12.66
N VAL A 96 3.82 17.25 -11.81
CA VAL A 96 4.02 17.12 -10.35
C VAL A 96 4.99 15.99 -10.00
N ILE A 97 5.02 14.92 -10.80
CA ILE A 97 5.90 13.76 -10.64
C ILE A 97 6.82 13.55 -11.85
N ALA A 98 7.02 14.59 -12.66
CA ALA A 98 7.80 14.56 -13.90
C ALA A 98 9.23 14.04 -13.72
N ASN A 99 9.81 14.27 -12.54
CA ASN A 99 11.18 13.87 -12.20
C ASN A 99 11.23 12.52 -11.47
N SER A 100 10.08 11.95 -11.12
CA SER A 100 9.99 10.64 -10.49
C SER A 100 9.94 9.56 -11.55
N GLY A 101 10.89 8.63 -11.51
CA GLY A 101 10.89 7.47 -12.42
C GLY A 101 9.73 6.49 -12.18
N ASN A 102 9.07 6.57 -11.02
CA ASN A 102 7.99 5.68 -10.60
C ASN A 102 6.97 6.47 -9.76
N TRP A 103 5.70 6.07 -9.80
CA TRP A 103 4.66 6.63 -8.92
C TRP A 103 4.64 5.94 -7.55
N ILE A 104 4.63 4.61 -7.50
CA ILE A 104 4.68 3.83 -6.27
C ILE A 104 5.85 2.86 -6.38
N THR A 105 6.79 2.93 -5.42
CA THR A 105 7.98 2.07 -5.43
C THR A 105 8.10 1.28 -4.14
N PHE A 106 8.41 0.00 -4.24
CA PHE A 106 8.86 -0.84 -3.13
C PHE A 106 10.36 -1.10 -3.29
N LYS A 107 11.18 -0.72 -2.31
CA LYS A 107 12.66 -0.81 -2.41
C LYS A 107 13.25 -1.61 -1.25
N ARG A 108 13.99 -2.69 -1.56
CA ARG A 108 14.68 -3.53 -0.57
C ARG A 108 13.71 -4.08 0.49
N VAL A 109 12.57 -4.57 0.04
CA VAL A 109 11.51 -5.14 0.89
C VAL A 109 11.23 -6.56 0.43
N ASP A 110 10.89 -7.42 1.37
CA ASP A 110 10.55 -8.82 1.13
C ASP A 110 9.15 -9.11 1.67
N GLY A 111 8.40 -9.99 0.99
CA GLY A 111 7.09 -10.47 1.45
C GLY A 111 6.01 -9.39 1.59
N VAL A 112 5.89 -8.56 0.55
CA VAL A 112 4.80 -7.58 0.42
C VAL A 112 3.70 -8.15 -0.47
N ASN A 113 2.47 -8.14 0.03
CA ASN A 113 1.28 -8.49 -0.74
C ASN A 113 0.41 -7.24 -0.96
N VAL A 114 -0.15 -7.06 -2.15
CA VAL A 114 -1.08 -5.95 -2.46
C VAL A 114 -2.38 -6.53 -2.98
N PHE A 115 -3.51 -6.20 -2.34
CA PHE A 115 -4.81 -6.78 -2.68
C PHE A 115 -5.93 -5.74 -2.84
N GLY A 116 -6.63 -5.86 -3.97
CA GLY A 116 -7.86 -5.12 -4.27
C GLY A 116 -7.64 -3.68 -4.70
N GLY A 117 -8.74 -2.93 -4.74
CA GLY A 117 -8.76 -1.49 -4.97
C GLY A 117 -8.45 -1.09 -6.42
N VAL A 118 -8.20 0.20 -6.60
CA VAL A 118 -7.86 0.80 -7.89
C VAL A 118 -6.61 1.68 -7.74
N LEU A 119 -5.67 1.53 -8.67
CA LEU A 119 -4.56 2.45 -8.84
C LEU A 119 -4.82 3.27 -10.11
N ASP A 120 -5.29 4.50 -9.94
CA ASP A 120 -5.64 5.44 -11.02
C ASP A 120 -4.46 6.40 -11.26
N ALA A 121 -3.59 6.03 -12.20
CA ALA A 121 -2.34 6.74 -12.50
C ALA A 121 -2.52 8.04 -13.32
N GLN A 122 -3.74 8.39 -13.74
CA GLN A 122 -4.04 9.62 -14.52
C GLN A 122 -3.11 9.88 -15.73
N GLY A 123 -2.59 8.83 -16.37
CA GLY A 123 -1.48 8.92 -17.33
C GLY A 123 -1.78 9.56 -18.69
N PHE A 124 -3.06 9.78 -19.00
CA PHE A 124 -3.51 10.27 -20.32
C PHE A 124 -2.75 11.52 -20.79
N GLY A 125 -2.55 12.50 -19.91
CA GLY A 125 -1.85 13.74 -20.25
C GLY A 125 -0.40 13.50 -20.69
N LEU A 126 0.33 12.64 -19.98
CA LEU A 126 1.72 12.33 -20.30
C LEU A 126 1.82 11.55 -21.62
N TRP A 127 0.91 10.61 -21.87
CA TRP A 127 0.87 9.86 -23.12
C TRP A 127 0.55 10.75 -24.32
N ALA A 128 -0.41 11.68 -24.17
CA ALA A 128 -0.72 12.65 -25.21
C ALA A 128 0.51 13.52 -25.55
N CYS A 129 1.25 13.99 -24.54
CA CYS A 129 2.51 14.70 -24.75
C CYS A 129 3.54 13.83 -25.50
N LYS A 130 3.78 12.60 -25.03
CA LYS A 130 4.77 11.70 -25.65
C LYS A 130 4.40 11.39 -27.12
N ASN A 131 3.11 11.26 -27.42
CA ASN A 131 2.62 11.02 -28.77
C ASN A 131 2.75 12.24 -29.70
N SER A 132 2.73 13.47 -29.17
CA SER A 132 2.88 14.70 -29.97
C SER A 132 4.33 15.00 -30.37
N LYS A 133 5.30 14.12 -30.03
CA LYS A 133 6.75 14.31 -30.27
C LYS A 133 7.29 15.62 -29.68
N SER A 134 6.64 16.12 -28.64
CA SER A 134 7.04 17.33 -27.91
C SER A 134 8.11 16.98 -26.85
N SER A 135 8.71 18.01 -26.24
CA SER A 135 9.56 17.79 -25.05
C SER A 135 8.68 17.46 -23.85
N CYS A 136 8.70 16.21 -23.42
CA CYS A 136 7.87 15.68 -22.35
C CYS A 136 8.75 15.10 -21.24
N PRO A 137 8.31 15.14 -19.97
CA PRO A 137 9.03 14.49 -18.89
C PRO A 137 9.24 12.99 -19.13
N SER A 138 10.42 12.51 -18.72
CA SER A 138 10.73 11.08 -18.71
C SER A 138 10.00 10.31 -17.61
N GLY A 139 9.50 11.01 -16.60
CA GLY A 139 8.88 10.43 -15.40
C GLY A 139 7.66 9.55 -15.65
N ALA A 140 7.16 8.99 -14.56
CA ALA A 140 6.00 8.11 -14.54
C ALA A 140 4.67 8.87 -14.54
N THR A 141 3.60 8.08 -14.69
CA THR A 141 2.20 8.44 -14.44
C THR A 141 1.81 7.99 -13.05
#